data_AF-A0A6L8IAF0-F1
#
_entry.id   AF-A0A6L8IAF0-F1
#
_cell.length_a   1.000
_cell.length_b   1.000
_cell.length_c   1.000
_cell.angle_alpha   90.00
_cell.angle_beta   90.00
_cell.angle_gamma   90.00
#
_symmetry.space_group_name_H-M   'P 1'
#
loop_
_entity.id
_entity.type
_entity.pdbx_description
1 polymer ?
#
loop_
_entity_poly.entity_id
_entity_poly.type
_entity_poly.pdbx_seq_one_letter_code
_entity_poly.pdbx_strand_id
1 'polypeptide(L)'
;MIETVVATHFTPLVRDGGMKVALYGVEASARVIDGSTLEGILERRKSRERRDRNSIGPSGRQAWETLETLKPEYGCTIETKAGKVRLHLRILPRAGGGRTHLQLFRNGMWITNDVPHNRPSDYRNSVPFNGVILLEPREASEACELVGKFEGPRHIDVDLTRQQRGSVARKALDRFLKEVHEGILGLVPKIEAKEFDPDFFSIEVAGEGVRKNPRVSAPGAGTPEPAPRQQPQRRREKVRRKRKRRKQLRREGRRVDARVTAVRRTRGIRLRARPLESAANVELRVVLANGSDETCDSPEPDVYLEIGEGATISGQAVKGYVADKNGTNRAVLLGPVSAGGGELDIWLPCRPTAAVDVRVELVRRGVEP
;
A
#
# COMPACT_ATOMS: atom_id res chain seq x y z
N MET A 1 -10.55 -7.27 -14.52
CA MET A 1 -9.50 -7.05 -13.51
C MET A 1 -9.95 -5.98 -12.52
N ILE A 2 -10.32 -4.79 -13.00
CA ILE A 2 -10.85 -3.68 -12.17
C ILE A 2 -12.04 -4.09 -11.31
N GLU A 3 -13.00 -4.84 -11.87
CA GLU A 3 -14.18 -5.34 -11.15
C GLU A 3 -13.82 -6.07 -9.84
N THR A 4 -12.82 -6.94 -9.91
CA THR A 4 -12.36 -7.68 -8.74
C THR A 4 -11.63 -6.77 -7.76
N VAL A 5 -10.81 -5.84 -8.24
CA VAL A 5 -10.10 -4.88 -7.36
C VAL A 5 -11.09 -4.05 -6.58
N VAL A 6 -12.12 -3.50 -7.24
CA VAL A 6 -13.17 -2.71 -6.60
C VAL A 6 -13.93 -3.56 -5.58
N ALA A 7 -14.40 -4.75 -5.98
CA ALA A 7 -15.16 -5.64 -5.13
C ALA A 7 -14.38 -6.10 -3.89
N THR A 8 -13.07 -6.34 -3.99
CA THR A 8 -12.26 -6.82 -2.85
C THR A 8 -11.81 -5.68 -1.93
N HIS A 9 -11.36 -4.55 -2.46
CA HIS A 9 -10.81 -3.46 -1.64
C HIS A 9 -11.89 -2.64 -0.96
N PHE A 10 -13.05 -2.47 -1.60
CA PHE A 10 -14.10 -1.60 -1.10
C PHE A 10 -15.34 -2.42 -0.66
N THR A 11 -15.13 -3.68 -0.28
CA THR A 11 -16.22 -4.61 0.08
C THR A 11 -17.27 -3.96 1.01
N PRO A 12 -16.90 -3.32 2.14
CA PRO A 12 -17.89 -2.70 3.03
C PRO A 12 -18.65 -1.55 2.36
N LEU A 13 -17.94 -0.70 1.62
CA LEU A 13 -18.52 0.48 0.99
C LEU A 13 -19.49 0.13 -0.15
N VAL A 14 -19.16 -0.89 -0.94
CA VAL A 14 -20.03 -1.41 -2.01
C VAL A 14 -21.26 -2.11 -1.42
N ARG A 15 -21.05 -2.93 -0.39
CA ARG A 15 -22.12 -3.67 0.29
C ARG A 15 -23.15 -2.73 0.91
N ASP A 16 -22.69 -1.73 1.65
CA ASP A 16 -23.55 -0.79 2.38
C ASP A 16 -24.16 0.29 1.45
N GLY A 17 -23.93 0.20 0.13
CA GLY A 17 -24.47 1.14 -0.86
C GLY A 17 -23.77 2.50 -0.91
N GLY A 18 -22.68 2.68 -0.15
CA GLY A 18 -21.87 3.90 -0.15
C GLY A 18 -21.04 4.10 -1.41
N MET A 19 -20.86 3.07 -2.24
CA MET A 19 -20.18 3.16 -3.54
C MET A 19 -20.86 2.32 -4.61
N LYS A 20 -20.99 2.92 -5.80
CA LYS A 20 -21.41 2.27 -7.03
C LYS A 20 -20.45 2.62 -8.15
N VAL A 21 -19.91 1.62 -8.84
CA VAL A 21 -18.94 1.83 -9.93
C VAL A 21 -19.54 1.33 -11.24
N ALA A 22 -19.63 2.21 -12.25
CA ALA A 22 -20.00 1.84 -13.61
C ALA A 22 -18.74 1.76 -14.49
N LEU A 23 -18.46 0.56 -15.00
CA LEU A 23 -17.35 0.30 -15.91
C LEU A 23 -17.84 0.34 -17.36
N TYR A 24 -17.43 1.36 -18.10
CA TYR A 24 -17.74 1.49 -19.52
C TYR A 24 -16.68 0.78 -20.36
N GLY A 25 -17.09 -0.28 -21.05
CA GLY A 25 -16.28 -0.92 -22.09
C GLY A 25 -16.35 -0.17 -23.41
N VAL A 26 -15.48 -0.52 -24.35
CA VAL A 26 -15.50 -0.01 -25.73
C VAL A 26 -16.81 -0.41 -26.44
N GLU A 27 -17.41 -1.54 -26.04
CA GLU A 27 -18.70 -2.02 -26.51
C GLU A 27 -19.78 -1.75 -25.44
N ALA A 28 -20.38 -0.57 -25.52
CA ALA A 28 -21.64 0.00 -24.96
C ALA A 28 -22.32 -0.52 -23.66
N SER A 29 -22.18 -1.77 -23.21
CA SER A 29 -22.81 -2.21 -21.95
C SER A 29 -21.96 -1.86 -20.74
N ALA A 30 -22.43 -0.93 -19.92
CA ALA A 30 -21.80 -0.61 -18.65
C ALA A 30 -21.96 -1.78 -17.67
N ARG A 31 -20.85 -2.30 -17.13
CA ARG A 31 -20.89 -3.24 -16.01
C ARG A 31 -20.97 -2.44 -14.72
N VAL A 32 -21.99 -2.70 -13.91
CA VAL A 32 -22.19 -2.03 -12.63
C VAL A 32 -21.69 -2.92 -11.50
N ILE A 33 -20.96 -2.32 -10.56
CA ILE A 33 -20.51 -2.94 -9.32
C ILE A 33 -21.19 -2.20 -8.18
N ASP A 34 -22.06 -2.92 -7.47
CA ASP A 34 -22.86 -2.45 -6.34
C ASP A 34 -23.18 -3.65 -5.42
N GLY A 35 -23.92 -3.40 -4.33
CA GLY A 35 -24.28 -4.46 -3.38
C GLY A 35 -25.00 -5.66 -4.00
N SER A 36 -25.76 -5.48 -5.08
CA SER A 36 -26.50 -6.57 -5.75
C SER A 36 -25.62 -7.51 -6.56
N THR A 37 -24.47 -7.01 -7.03
CA THR A 37 -23.52 -7.76 -7.87
C THR A 37 -22.34 -8.29 -7.06
N LEU A 38 -22.04 -7.67 -5.90
CA LEU A 38 -20.86 -7.93 -5.09
C LEU A 38 -20.68 -9.41 -4.72
N GLU A 39 -21.74 -10.07 -4.25
CA GLU A 39 -21.69 -11.47 -3.83
C GLU A 39 -21.26 -12.38 -4.99
N GLY A 40 -21.95 -12.30 -6.14
CA GLY A 40 -21.58 -13.10 -7.32
C GLY A 40 -20.18 -12.80 -7.84
N ILE A 41 -19.66 -11.57 -7.68
CA ILE A 41 -18.28 -11.22 -8.06
C ILE A 41 -17.29 -11.93 -7.14
N LEU A 42 -17.49 -11.86 -5.82
CA LEU A 42 -16.57 -12.42 -4.83
C LEU A 42 -16.65 -13.95 -4.77
N GLU A 43 -17.83 -14.55 -4.96
CA GLU A 43 -18.02 -15.99 -4.98
C GLU A 43 -17.17 -16.66 -6.07
N ARG A 44 -17.23 -16.12 -7.30
CA ARG A 44 -16.41 -16.57 -8.45
C ARG A 44 -14.89 -16.46 -8.21
N ARG A 45 -14.48 -15.77 -7.15
CA ARG A 45 -13.09 -15.50 -6.80
C ARG A 45 -12.63 -16.20 -5.52
N LYS A 46 -13.54 -16.79 -4.74
CA LYS A 46 -13.24 -17.43 -3.47
C LYS A 46 -12.10 -18.46 -3.54
N SER A 47 -12.06 -19.25 -4.61
CA SER A 47 -11.03 -20.29 -4.81
C SER A 47 -9.78 -19.80 -5.56
N ARG A 48 -9.74 -18.55 -6.02
CA ARG A 48 -8.57 -18.04 -6.75
C ARG A 48 -7.48 -17.63 -5.77
N GLU A 49 -6.37 -18.35 -5.83
CA GLU A 49 -5.13 -17.94 -5.16
C GLU A 49 -4.60 -16.62 -5.75
N ARG A 50 -3.84 -15.87 -4.93
CA ARG A 50 -3.15 -14.66 -5.40
C ARG A 50 -2.16 -15.07 -6.49
N ARG A 51 -2.44 -14.65 -7.73
CA ARG A 51 -1.56 -14.91 -8.88
C ARG A 51 -0.21 -14.22 -8.76
N ASP A 52 -0.17 -13.08 -8.06
CA ASP A 52 1.05 -12.28 -7.86
C ASP A 52 1.20 -11.87 -6.40
N ARG A 53 2.44 -11.95 -5.89
CA ARG A 53 2.82 -11.38 -4.58
C ARG A 53 2.59 -9.87 -4.50
N ASN A 54 2.54 -9.20 -5.65
CA ASN A 54 2.32 -7.76 -5.77
C ASN A 54 0.85 -7.38 -6.01
N SER A 55 -0.07 -8.34 -6.02
CA SER A 55 -1.50 -8.02 -6.11
C SER A 55 -1.93 -7.23 -4.88
N ILE A 56 -2.40 -6.00 -5.12
CA ILE A 56 -2.93 -5.10 -4.11
C ILE A 56 -4.31 -5.66 -3.69
N GLY A 57 -4.61 -5.67 -2.39
CA GLY A 57 -5.92 -6.06 -1.84
C GLY A 57 -6.00 -7.45 -1.22
N PRO A 58 -7.09 -7.76 -0.49
CA PRO A 58 -7.27 -9.07 0.13
C PRO A 58 -7.37 -10.17 -0.94
N SER A 59 -6.97 -11.39 -0.59
CA SER A 59 -7.15 -12.54 -1.48
C SER A 59 -8.65 -12.77 -1.76
N GLY A 60 -8.98 -13.51 -2.83
CA GLY A 60 -10.38 -13.78 -3.18
C GLY A 60 -11.14 -14.49 -2.04
N ARG A 61 -10.48 -15.43 -1.35
CA ARG A 61 -11.01 -16.07 -0.15
C ARG A 61 -11.23 -15.07 1.00
N GLN A 62 -10.25 -14.22 1.29
CA GLN A 62 -10.35 -13.23 2.35
C GLN A 62 -11.48 -12.23 2.09
N ALA A 63 -11.63 -11.75 0.86
CA ALA A 63 -12.70 -10.83 0.50
C ALA A 63 -14.10 -11.47 0.65
N TRP A 64 -14.24 -12.74 0.25
CA TRP A 64 -15.46 -13.52 0.50
C TRP A 64 -15.74 -13.64 2.00
N GLU A 65 -14.72 -13.97 2.78
CA GLU A 65 -14.85 -14.07 4.24
C GLU A 65 -15.19 -12.72 4.89
N THR A 66 -14.69 -11.59 4.36
CA THR A 66 -15.10 -10.23 4.76
C THR A 66 -16.58 -10.02 4.51
N LEU A 67 -17.07 -10.31 3.29
CA LEU A 67 -18.48 -10.16 2.94
C LEU A 67 -19.39 -10.95 3.91
N GLU A 68 -19.02 -12.20 4.17
CA GLU A 68 -19.73 -13.07 5.11
C GLU A 68 -19.69 -12.55 6.55
N THR A 69 -18.57 -11.97 6.99
CA THR A 69 -18.44 -11.40 8.33
C THR A 69 -19.18 -10.07 8.47
N LEU A 70 -19.37 -9.31 7.39
CA LEU A 70 -20.06 -8.03 7.43
C LEU A 70 -21.57 -8.15 7.72
N LYS A 71 -22.15 -9.35 7.70
CA LYS A 71 -23.59 -9.56 7.99
C LYS A 71 -24.04 -8.88 9.30
N PRO A 72 -25.23 -8.25 9.34
CA PRO A 72 -25.62 -7.38 10.44
C PRO A 72 -25.63 -8.06 11.82
N GLU A 73 -25.92 -9.35 11.87
CA GLU A 73 -25.92 -10.16 13.10
C GLU A 73 -24.55 -10.26 13.77
N TYR A 74 -23.46 -9.96 13.05
CA TYR A 74 -22.10 -9.94 13.58
C TYR A 74 -21.65 -8.53 14.01
N GLY A 75 -22.49 -7.52 13.82
CA GLY A 75 -22.17 -6.12 14.09
C GLY A 75 -22.08 -5.81 15.58
N CYS A 76 -21.04 -5.09 15.96
CA CYS A 76 -20.82 -4.54 17.29
C CYS A 76 -20.02 -3.23 17.22
N THR A 77 -19.83 -2.58 18.37
CA THR A 77 -19.14 -1.30 18.45
C THR A 77 -18.14 -1.35 19.60
N ILE A 78 -16.94 -0.83 19.35
CA ILE A 78 -15.91 -0.64 20.36
C ILE A 78 -15.76 0.87 20.59
N GLU A 79 -16.01 1.29 21.84
CA GLU A 79 -15.78 2.66 22.28
C GLU A 79 -14.28 2.84 22.57
N THR A 80 -13.64 3.79 21.88
CA THR A 80 -12.23 4.14 22.08
C THR A 80 -12.09 5.62 22.37
N LYS A 81 -10.93 6.05 22.86
CA LYS A 81 -10.63 7.47 23.03
C LYS A 81 -10.56 8.25 21.72
N ALA A 82 -10.34 7.56 20.60
CA ALA A 82 -10.25 8.14 19.26
C ALA A 82 -11.58 8.04 18.48
N GLY A 83 -12.68 7.71 19.16
CA GLY A 83 -14.04 7.61 18.59
C GLY A 83 -14.63 6.21 18.64
N LYS A 84 -15.79 6.05 17.99
CA LYS A 84 -16.56 4.80 17.96
C LYS A 84 -16.15 3.96 16.77
N VAL A 85 -15.58 2.79 17.05
CA VAL A 85 -15.12 1.86 16.02
C VAL A 85 -16.20 0.83 15.76
N ARG A 86 -16.69 0.78 14.52
CA ARG A 86 -17.61 -0.27 14.09
C ARG A 86 -16.82 -1.56 13.83
N LEU A 87 -17.26 -2.66 14.41
CA LEU A 87 -16.64 -3.98 14.28
C LEU A 87 -17.70 -4.97 13.81
N HIS A 88 -17.35 -5.85 12.89
CA HIS A 88 -18.11 -7.07 12.67
C HIS A 88 -17.29 -8.27 13.09
N LEU A 89 -17.85 -9.14 13.92
CA LEU A 89 -17.16 -10.27 14.53
C LEU A 89 -17.93 -11.57 14.32
N ARG A 90 -17.38 -12.47 13.52
CA ARG A 90 -17.95 -13.79 13.23
C ARG A 90 -17.10 -14.89 13.83
N ILE A 91 -17.62 -15.56 14.85
CA ILE A 91 -16.95 -16.72 15.48
C ILE A 91 -16.94 -17.90 14.51
N LEU A 92 -15.80 -18.57 14.40
CA LEU A 92 -15.60 -19.71 13.52
C LEU A 92 -15.60 -21.03 14.30
N PRO A 93 -16.11 -22.11 13.71
CA PRO A 93 -16.01 -23.44 14.31
C PRO A 93 -14.55 -23.91 14.32
N ARG A 94 -14.12 -24.52 15.44
CA ARG A 94 -12.75 -25.03 15.60
C ARG A 94 -12.43 -26.20 14.67
N ALA A 95 -13.35 -27.17 14.58
CA ALA A 95 -13.18 -28.41 13.83
C ALA A 95 -12.94 -28.21 12.31
N GLY A 96 -13.07 -26.98 11.79
CA GLY A 96 -12.85 -26.65 10.38
C GLY A 96 -11.47 -26.08 10.04
N GLY A 97 -10.52 -26.05 10.98
CA GLY A 97 -9.20 -25.42 10.77
C GLY A 97 -9.28 -23.90 10.58
N GLY A 98 -10.33 -23.26 11.14
CA GLY A 98 -10.52 -21.82 11.08
C GLY A 98 -9.36 -21.08 11.77
N ARG A 99 -8.76 -20.11 11.09
CA ARG A 99 -7.72 -19.25 11.65
C ARG A 99 -8.30 -17.88 11.94
N THR A 100 -7.81 -17.24 13.00
CA THR A 100 -8.21 -15.86 13.30
C THR A 100 -7.73 -14.92 12.21
N HIS A 101 -8.64 -14.13 11.64
CA HIS A 101 -8.34 -13.10 10.67
C HIS A 101 -8.97 -11.77 11.08
N LEU A 102 -8.15 -10.72 11.15
CA LEU A 102 -8.61 -9.36 11.40
C LEU A 102 -8.28 -8.49 10.20
N GLN A 103 -9.25 -7.73 9.74
CA GLN A 103 -9.08 -6.81 8.61
C GLN A 103 -9.45 -5.41 9.06
N LEU A 104 -8.59 -4.45 8.70
CA LEU A 104 -8.82 -3.03 8.95
C LEU A 104 -9.23 -2.36 7.64
N PHE A 105 -10.35 -1.65 7.70
CA PHE A 105 -10.79 -0.75 6.66
C PHE A 105 -10.82 0.67 7.21
N ARG A 106 -10.32 1.62 6.42
CA ARG A 106 -10.45 3.06 6.68
C ARG A 106 -11.18 3.68 5.52
N ASN A 107 -12.20 4.50 5.81
CA ASN A 107 -13.00 5.17 4.78
C ASN A 107 -13.62 4.17 3.77
N GLY A 108 -13.98 2.96 4.24
CA GLY A 108 -14.52 1.90 3.40
C GLY A 108 -13.52 1.20 2.48
N MET A 109 -12.24 1.57 2.53
CA MET A 109 -11.14 0.94 1.78
C MET A 109 -10.35 -0.01 2.67
N TRP A 110 -10.05 -1.20 2.15
CA TRP A 110 -9.21 -2.18 2.81
C TRP A 110 -7.79 -1.63 2.97
N ILE A 111 -7.30 -1.66 4.20
CA ILE A 111 -5.93 -1.30 4.52
C ILE A 111 -5.11 -2.58 4.69
N THR A 112 -5.33 -3.35 5.74
CA THR A 112 -4.46 -4.50 6.02
C THR A 112 -5.21 -5.63 6.70
N ASN A 113 -4.66 -6.84 6.58
CA ASN A 113 -5.05 -8.02 7.35
C ASN A 113 -4.06 -8.35 8.49
N ASP A 114 -2.98 -7.57 8.64
CA ASP A 114 -2.04 -7.63 9.76
C ASP A 114 -2.08 -6.29 10.49
N VAL A 115 -3.06 -6.13 11.37
CA VAL A 115 -3.20 -4.91 12.17
C VAL A 115 -2.18 -4.98 13.32
N PRO A 116 -1.28 -3.99 13.47
CA PRO A 116 -0.35 -3.99 14.60
C PRO A 116 -1.08 -4.09 15.95
N HIS A 117 -0.51 -4.84 16.90
CA HIS A 117 -1.13 -5.18 18.19
C HIS A 117 -2.43 -5.99 18.11
N ASN A 118 -2.81 -6.45 16.92
CA ASN A 118 -4.04 -7.18 16.66
C ASN A 118 -3.75 -8.35 15.69
N ARG A 119 -2.60 -9.00 15.86
CA ARG A 119 -2.19 -10.13 15.04
C ARG A 119 -2.94 -11.39 15.45
N PRO A 120 -3.09 -12.38 14.55
CA PRO A 120 -3.68 -13.67 14.92
C PRO A 120 -3.03 -14.31 16.16
N SER A 121 -1.72 -14.14 16.33
CA SER A 121 -0.97 -14.64 17.50
C SER A 121 -1.41 -14.02 18.83
N ASP A 122 -1.94 -12.80 18.80
CA ASP A 122 -2.39 -12.08 20.00
C ASP A 122 -3.71 -12.67 20.53
N TYR A 123 -4.41 -13.48 19.72
CA TYR A 123 -5.68 -14.14 20.03
C TYR A 123 -5.57 -15.66 20.20
N ARG A 124 -4.35 -16.19 20.40
CA ARG A 124 -4.10 -17.64 20.52
C ARG A 124 -4.93 -18.36 21.59
N ASN A 125 -5.38 -17.64 22.62
CA ASN A 125 -6.17 -18.18 23.73
C ASN A 125 -7.68 -17.98 23.54
N SER A 126 -8.10 -17.53 22.36
CA SER A 126 -9.50 -17.26 22.01
C SER A 126 -9.98 -18.23 20.94
N VAL A 127 -11.30 -18.47 20.88
CA VAL A 127 -11.91 -19.24 19.78
C VAL A 127 -11.59 -18.54 18.45
N PRO A 128 -11.27 -19.26 17.35
CA PRO A 128 -11.01 -18.64 16.07
C PRO A 128 -12.17 -17.77 15.58
N PHE A 129 -11.87 -16.64 14.94
CA PHE A 129 -12.88 -15.71 14.45
C PHE A 129 -12.40 -14.91 13.23
N ASN A 130 -13.35 -14.42 12.45
CA ASN A 130 -13.09 -13.38 11.46
C ASN A 130 -13.64 -12.06 12.00
N GLY A 131 -12.80 -11.02 12.01
CA GLY A 131 -13.20 -9.68 12.40
C GLY A 131 -12.88 -8.63 11.33
N VAL A 132 -13.80 -7.69 11.17
CA VAL A 132 -13.70 -6.57 10.23
C VAL A 132 -13.85 -5.27 11.00
N ILE A 133 -12.75 -4.55 11.17
CA ILE A 133 -12.67 -3.25 11.84
C ILE A 133 -12.92 -2.16 10.80
N LEU A 134 -13.94 -1.35 11.03
CA LEU A 134 -14.36 -0.28 10.12
C LEU A 134 -14.12 1.08 10.80
N LEU A 135 -13.18 1.84 10.25
CA LEU A 135 -12.93 3.22 10.66
C LEU A 135 -13.65 4.16 9.70
N GLU A 136 -14.74 4.74 10.18
CA GLU A 136 -15.55 5.69 9.41
C GLU A 136 -15.33 7.11 9.91
N PRO A 137 -15.06 8.09 9.02
CA PRO A 137 -14.79 9.47 9.44
C PRO A 137 -15.89 10.09 10.29
N ARG A 138 -17.15 9.69 10.09
CA ARG A 138 -18.29 10.23 10.82
C ARG A 138 -18.30 9.84 12.30
N GLU A 139 -17.87 8.62 12.61
CA GLU A 139 -17.95 8.05 13.97
C GLU A 139 -16.57 7.93 14.65
N ALA A 140 -15.51 7.87 13.84
CA ALA A 140 -14.14 7.61 14.26
C ALA A 140 -13.14 8.55 13.55
N SER A 141 -13.45 9.85 13.42
CA SER A 141 -12.60 10.82 12.72
C SER A 141 -11.16 10.82 13.23
N GLU A 142 -10.97 10.86 14.56
CA GLU A 142 -9.62 10.86 15.15
C GLU A 142 -8.90 9.53 14.89
N ALA A 143 -9.58 8.39 15.00
CA ALA A 143 -9.00 7.09 14.64
C ALA A 143 -8.60 7.02 13.16
N CYS A 144 -9.42 7.57 12.27
CA CYS A 144 -9.12 7.65 10.83
C CYS A 144 -7.87 8.49 10.56
N GLU A 145 -7.75 9.66 11.19
CA GLU A 145 -6.56 10.51 11.08
C GLU A 145 -5.32 9.86 11.69
N LEU A 146 -5.46 9.18 12.82
CA LEU A 146 -4.37 8.47 13.48
C LEU A 146 -3.85 7.35 12.60
N VAL A 147 -4.73 6.53 12.01
CA VAL A 147 -4.30 5.46 11.10
C VAL A 147 -3.70 6.06 9.82
N GLY A 148 -4.32 7.09 9.23
CA GLY A 148 -3.84 7.76 8.00
C GLY A 148 -2.38 8.24 8.07
N LYS A 149 -1.94 8.75 9.23
CA LYS A 149 -0.54 9.17 9.47
C LYS A 149 0.49 8.05 9.41
N PHE A 150 0.05 6.80 9.52
CA PHE A 150 0.88 5.59 9.54
C PHE A 150 0.62 4.67 8.37
N GLU A 151 -0.41 4.93 7.56
CA GLU A 151 -0.67 4.17 6.34
C GLU A 151 0.52 4.24 5.39
N GLY A 152 0.89 3.11 4.80
CA GLY A 152 1.87 3.03 3.73
C GLY A 152 1.45 3.84 2.50
N PRO A 153 2.38 4.12 1.56
CA PRO A 153 2.08 4.88 0.35
C PRO A 153 0.94 4.29 -0.47
N ARG A 154 0.74 2.97 -0.43
CA ARG A 154 -0.29 2.24 -1.17
C ARG A 154 -1.58 2.02 -0.38
N HIS A 155 -1.65 2.52 0.85
CA HIS A 155 -2.75 2.29 1.77
C HIS A 155 -3.06 0.80 2.01
N ILE A 156 -2.03 -0.06 2.03
CA ILE A 156 -2.20 -1.52 2.22
C ILE A 156 -1.56 -2.06 3.52
N ASP A 157 -1.06 -1.17 4.36
CA ASP A 157 -0.31 -1.48 5.56
C ASP A 157 -0.29 -0.29 6.51
N VAL A 158 -0.05 -0.57 7.79
CA VAL A 158 0.15 0.42 8.84
C VAL A 158 1.59 0.28 9.34
N ASP A 159 2.44 1.24 9.00
CA ASP A 159 3.87 1.23 9.30
C ASP A 159 4.21 2.17 10.47
N LEU A 160 4.49 1.58 11.64
CA LEU A 160 4.88 2.30 12.85
C LEU A 160 6.23 3.03 12.74
N THR A 161 7.03 2.77 11.70
CA THR A 161 8.33 3.42 11.49
C THR A 161 8.22 4.79 10.82
N ARG A 162 7.06 5.10 10.20
CA ARG A 162 6.79 6.40 9.57
C ARG A 162 6.86 7.57 10.55
N GLN A 163 6.55 7.32 11.82
CA GLN A 163 6.69 8.29 12.90
C GLN A 163 7.82 7.89 13.85
N GLN A 164 8.50 8.90 14.38
CA GLN A 164 9.57 8.68 15.37
C GLN A 164 9.04 7.89 16.57
N ARG A 165 9.86 6.94 17.04
CA ARG A 165 9.53 6.15 18.23
C ARG A 165 9.31 7.08 19.43
N GLY A 166 8.20 6.91 20.13
CA GLY A 166 7.84 7.74 21.28
C GLY A 166 7.18 9.08 20.96
N SER A 167 6.98 9.42 19.68
CA SER A 167 6.17 10.57 19.26
C SER A 167 4.73 10.48 19.81
N VAL A 168 4.09 11.65 19.99
CA VAL A 168 2.70 11.73 20.48
C VAL A 168 1.76 10.94 19.57
N ALA A 169 1.89 11.09 18.25
CA ALA A 169 1.09 10.36 17.28
C ALA A 169 1.26 8.84 17.39
N ARG A 170 2.49 8.35 17.59
CA ARG A 170 2.72 6.90 17.73
C ARG A 170 2.18 6.35 19.03
N LYS A 171 2.33 7.07 20.14
CA LYS A 171 1.73 6.69 21.43
C LYS A 171 0.20 6.67 21.35
N ALA A 172 -0.40 7.60 20.62
CA ALA A 172 -1.84 7.66 20.40
C ALA A 172 -2.32 6.46 19.55
N LEU A 173 -1.63 6.15 18.45
CA LEU A 173 -1.95 4.97 17.64
C LEU A 173 -1.77 3.66 18.43
N ASP A 174 -0.65 3.49 19.14
CA ASP A 174 -0.39 2.29 19.96
C ASP A 174 -1.48 2.13 21.03
N ARG A 175 -1.95 3.23 21.64
CA ARG A 175 -3.05 3.20 22.61
C ARG A 175 -4.37 2.81 21.95
N PHE A 176 -4.71 3.44 20.83
CA PHE A 176 -5.92 3.15 20.07
C PHE A 176 -5.99 1.67 19.68
N LEU A 177 -4.92 1.13 19.09
CA LEU A 177 -4.87 -0.28 18.68
C LEU A 177 -4.98 -1.24 19.86
N LYS A 178 -4.49 -0.86 21.05
CA LYS A 178 -4.68 -1.63 22.28
C LYS A 178 -6.11 -1.57 22.81
N GLU A 179 -6.76 -0.41 22.78
CA GLU A 179 -8.17 -0.27 23.17
C GLU A 179 -9.06 -1.14 22.26
N VAL A 180 -8.78 -1.16 20.95
CA VAL A 180 -9.45 -2.07 20.00
C VAL A 180 -9.17 -3.54 20.33
N HIS A 181 -7.92 -3.90 20.61
CA HIS A 181 -7.53 -5.26 20.98
C HIS A 181 -8.26 -5.75 22.25
N GLU A 182 -8.28 -4.93 23.30
CA GLU A 182 -8.97 -5.21 24.55
C GLU A 182 -10.48 -5.33 24.34
N GLY A 183 -11.06 -4.47 23.50
CA GLY A 183 -12.46 -4.57 23.08
C GLY A 183 -12.77 -5.89 22.39
N ILE A 184 -11.93 -6.33 21.45
CA ILE A 184 -12.09 -7.63 20.77
C ILE A 184 -11.95 -8.79 21.77
N LEU A 185 -10.96 -8.75 22.67
CA LEU A 185 -10.78 -9.79 23.69
C LEU A 185 -11.96 -9.90 24.67
N GLY A 186 -12.67 -8.79 24.92
CA GLY A 186 -13.89 -8.79 25.72
C GLY A 186 -15.09 -9.45 25.01
N LEU A 187 -15.08 -9.48 23.68
CA LEU A 187 -16.17 -10.02 22.86
C LEU A 187 -15.94 -11.47 22.42
N VAL A 188 -14.68 -11.86 22.21
CA VAL A 188 -14.36 -13.20 21.71
C VAL A 188 -14.30 -14.21 22.87
N PRO A 189 -15.02 -15.35 22.78
CA PRO A 189 -14.94 -16.40 23.78
C PRO A 189 -13.52 -16.93 23.96
N LYS A 190 -13.10 -17.12 25.20
CA LYS A 190 -11.81 -17.74 25.52
C LYS A 190 -11.90 -19.25 25.31
N ILE A 191 -10.76 -19.85 24.97
CA ILE A 191 -10.61 -21.29 25.00
C ILE A 191 -10.58 -21.72 26.47
N GLU A 192 -11.67 -22.33 26.95
CA GLU A 192 -11.63 -23.06 28.20
C GLU A 192 -10.77 -24.31 27.98
N ALA A 193 -9.54 -24.29 28.49
CA ALA A 193 -8.65 -25.44 28.49
C ALA A 193 -9.16 -26.49 29.50
N LYS A 194 -10.27 -27.16 29.18
CA LYS A 194 -10.73 -28.34 29.90
C LYS A 194 -10.45 -29.64 29.14
N GLU A 195 -10.24 -29.54 27.83
CA GLU A 195 -9.94 -30.69 26.97
C GLU A 195 -8.76 -30.36 26.06
N PHE A 196 -7.85 -31.32 25.95
CA PHE A 196 -6.68 -31.27 25.05
C PHE A 196 -7.18 -31.26 23.59
N ASP A 197 -6.84 -30.21 22.85
CA ASP A 197 -7.18 -30.06 21.42
C ASP A 197 -5.96 -30.46 20.57
N PRO A 198 -5.92 -31.70 20.02
CA PRO A 198 -4.78 -32.19 19.25
C PRO A 198 -4.52 -31.37 17.97
N ASP A 199 -5.52 -30.67 17.44
CA ASP A 199 -5.37 -29.82 16.25
C ASP A 199 -4.58 -28.54 16.55
N PHE A 200 -4.46 -28.15 17.83
CA PHE A 200 -3.62 -27.02 18.26
C PHE A 200 -2.12 -27.30 18.13
N PHE A 201 -1.75 -28.58 18.02
CA PHE A 201 -0.39 -29.07 17.82
C PHE A 201 -0.25 -29.80 16.47
N SER A 202 -0.77 -29.24 15.38
CA SER A 202 -0.38 -29.73 14.06
C SER A 202 1.05 -29.27 13.74
N ILE A 203 2.06 -30.04 14.19
CA ILE A 203 3.38 -29.98 13.58
C ILE A 203 3.21 -30.58 12.18
N GLU A 204 3.18 -29.75 11.15
CA GLU A 204 3.33 -30.19 9.77
C GLU A 204 4.72 -30.82 9.64
N VAL A 205 4.82 -32.11 9.93
CA VAL A 205 6.00 -32.91 9.63
C VAL A 205 6.01 -33.03 8.12
N ALA A 206 6.83 -32.22 7.45
CA ALA A 206 7.11 -32.39 6.04
C ALA A 206 7.47 -33.86 5.79
N GLY A 207 6.73 -34.50 4.88
CA GLY A 207 6.95 -35.88 4.47
C GLY A 207 8.42 -36.12 4.11
N GLU A 208 8.86 -37.34 4.38
CA GLU A 208 10.24 -37.83 4.29
C GLU A 208 11.06 -37.24 3.14
N GLY A 209 11.85 -36.22 3.47
CA GLY A 209 12.87 -35.64 2.61
C GLY A 209 14.14 -35.39 3.42
N VAL A 210 14.95 -36.46 3.57
CA VAL A 210 16.36 -36.47 4.00
C VAL A 210 16.73 -35.46 5.11
N ARG A 211 16.60 -35.89 6.36
CA ARG A 211 17.17 -35.20 7.52
C ARG A 211 18.70 -35.20 7.44
N LYS A 212 19.33 -34.03 7.26
CA LYS A 212 20.71 -33.81 7.72
C LYS A 212 20.67 -33.53 9.23
N ASN A 213 21.12 -34.50 10.02
CA ASN A 213 21.21 -34.41 11.48
C ASN A 213 21.94 -33.13 11.94
N PRO A 214 21.32 -32.27 12.78
CA PRO A 214 22.06 -31.40 13.66
C PRO A 214 22.57 -32.24 14.84
N ARG A 215 23.87 -32.10 15.12
CA ARG A 215 24.61 -32.81 16.17
C ARG A 215 23.87 -32.80 17.52
N VAL A 216 23.80 -34.00 18.10
CA VAL A 216 23.51 -34.28 19.50
C VAL A 216 24.50 -33.52 20.39
N SER A 217 23.98 -32.71 21.30
CA SER A 217 24.75 -32.01 22.34
C SER A 217 25.15 -33.01 23.43
N ALA A 218 26.46 -33.22 23.62
CA ALA A 218 26.99 -33.83 24.85
C ALA A 218 27.03 -32.77 25.96
N PRO A 219 26.77 -33.13 27.23
CA PRO A 219 26.82 -32.20 28.35
C PRO A 219 28.25 -31.97 28.85
N GLY A 220 28.61 -30.72 29.10
CA GLY A 220 29.74 -30.34 29.95
C GLY A 220 31.04 -29.95 29.25
N ALA A 221 31.24 -28.65 29.02
CA ALA A 221 32.53 -27.95 29.14
C ALA A 221 32.30 -26.43 29.01
N GLY A 222 32.77 -25.66 29.98
CA GLY A 222 32.48 -24.24 30.16
C GLY A 222 32.79 -23.35 28.96
N THR A 223 31.86 -22.46 28.64
CA THR A 223 32.09 -21.32 27.75
C THR A 223 32.74 -20.17 28.55
N PRO A 224 33.90 -19.65 28.12
CA PRO A 224 34.45 -18.40 28.65
C PRO A 224 33.62 -17.20 28.17
N GLU A 225 33.55 -16.20 29.04
CA GLU A 225 32.85 -14.93 28.86
C GLU A 225 33.34 -14.16 27.61
N PRO A 226 32.45 -13.57 26.78
CA PRO A 226 32.87 -12.80 25.62
C PRO A 226 33.40 -11.42 26.03
N ALA A 227 34.64 -11.11 25.64
CA ALA A 227 35.24 -9.79 25.82
C ALA A 227 34.45 -8.66 25.08
N PRO A 228 34.42 -7.44 25.63
CA PRO A 228 33.63 -6.34 25.08
C PRO A 228 34.25 -5.78 23.79
N ARG A 229 33.44 -5.70 22.72
CA ARG A 229 33.82 -5.07 21.46
C ARG A 229 33.89 -3.54 21.61
N GLN A 230 35.07 -2.98 21.35
CA GLN A 230 35.29 -1.54 21.24
C GLN A 230 34.50 -0.93 20.07
N GLN A 231 33.76 0.15 20.36
CA GLN A 231 33.10 0.97 19.34
C GLN A 231 34.11 1.91 18.65
N PRO A 232 34.05 2.09 17.31
CA PRO A 232 34.86 3.11 16.66
C PRO A 232 34.25 4.50 16.89
N GLN A 233 34.98 5.36 17.60
CA GLN A 233 34.71 6.80 17.71
C GLN A 233 34.87 7.47 16.33
N ARG A 234 33.77 7.90 15.71
CA ARG A 234 33.80 8.87 14.61
C ARG A 234 33.58 10.28 15.14
N ARG A 235 34.66 11.06 15.20
CA ARG A 235 34.66 12.52 15.44
C ARG A 235 33.70 13.21 14.45
N ARG A 236 32.75 13.98 14.98
CA ARG A 236 31.87 14.88 14.21
C ARG A 236 32.57 16.22 14.04
N GLU A 237 33.17 16.45 12.88
CA GLU A 237 33.65 17.77 12.49
C GLU A 237 32.51 18.56 11.81
N LYS A 238 32.03 19.60 12.48
CA LYS A 238 30.96 20.50 11.98
C LYS A 238 31.55 21.48 10.97
N VAL A 239 31.65 21.09 9.71
CA VAL A 239 31.92 22.03 8.61
C VAL A 239 30.60 22.71 8.20
N ARG A 240 30.41 23.97 8.64
CA ARG A 240 29.35 24.87 8.13
C ARG A 240 29.69 25.29 6.70
N ARG A 241 29.38 24.44 5.71
CA ARG A 241 29.32 24.86 4.30
C ARG A 241 28.00 25.61 4.06
N LYS A 242 28.06 26.92 3.82
CA LYS A 242 26.99 27.69 3.17
C LYS A 242 26.73 27.09 1.78
N ARG A 243 25.85 26.09 1.69
CA ARG A 243 25.38 25.54 0.42
C ARG A 243 24.50 26.59 -0.26
N LYS A 244 24.94 27.10 -1.42
CA LYS A 244 24.01 27.62 -2.43
C LYS A 244 22.92 26.56 -2.61
N ARG A 245 21.65 26.93 -2.40
CA ARG A 245 20.50 26.04 -2.56
C ARG A 245 20.40 25.61 -4.02
N ARG A 246 21.03 24.49 -4.38
CA ARG A 246 20.82 23.84 -5.69
C ARG A 246 19.48 23.10 -5.67
N LYS A 247 18.69 23.32 -6.72
CA LYS A 247 17.28 22.91 -6.89
C LYS A 247 17.08 21.44 -6.51
N GLN A 248 16.28 21.17 -5.49
CA GLN A 248 15.58 19.89 -5.36
C GLN A 248 14.51 19.87 -6.45
N LEU A 249 14.42 18.81 -7.25
CA LEU A 249 13.18 18.51 -7.97
C LEU A 249 12.15 18.14 -6.90
N ARG A 250 11.48 19.14 -6.35
CA ARG A 250 10.32 18.94 -5.49
C ARG A 250 9.16 18.47 -6.38
N ARG A 251 8.14 17.86 -5.75
CA ARG A 251 6.82 17.68 -6.36
C ARG A 251 6.24 19.02 -6.86
N GLU A 252 6.80 20.14 -6.38
CA GLU A 252 6.49 21.52 -6.78
C GLU A 252 6.71 21.75 -8.28
N GLY A 253 5.60 21.69 -9.00
CA GLY A 253 5.39 22.14 -10.35
C GLY A 253 3.94 21.86 -10.69
N ARG A 254 3.22 22.85 -11.24
CA ARG A 254 1.82 22.64 -11.61
C ARG A 254 1.80 21.64 -12.77
N ARG A 255 1.19 20.47 -12.57
CA ARG A 255 1.03 19.49 -13.64
C ARG A 255 0.25 20.11 -14.79
N VAL A 256 0.70 19.81 -16.00
CA VAL A 256 -0.02 20.14 -17.22
C VAL A 256 -0.96 18.99 -17.51
N ASP A 257 -2.25 19.27 -17.53
CA ASP A 257 -3.24 18.25 -17.90
C ASP A 257 -2.97 17.80 -19.34
N ALA A 258 -2.81 16.50 -19.52
CA ALA A 258 -2.49 15.91 -20.82
C ALA A 258 -2.99 14.48 -20.91
N ARG A 259 -3.46 14.10 -22.10
CA ARG A 259 -3.68 12.69 -22.43
C ARG A 259 -2.35 12.10 -22.85
N VAL A 260 -1.86 11.13 -22.09
CA VAL A 260 -0.57 10.49 -22.35
C VAL A 260 -0.76 9.00 -22.56
N THR A 261 -0.22 8.49 -23.67
CA THR A 261 -0.08 7.06 -23.93
C THR A 261 1.39 6.71 -23.97
N ALA A 262 1.79 5.70 -23.20
CA ALA A 262 3.18 5.27 -23.10
C ALA A 262 3.34 3.82 -23.54
N VAL A 263 4.33 3.56 -24.39
CA VAL A 263 4.69 2.22 -24.87
C VAL A 263 6.13 1.93 -24.51
N ARG A 264 6.35 0.91 -23.67
CA ARG A 264 7.69 0.45 -23.30
C ARG A 264 8.33 -0.27 -24.48
N ARG A 265 9.62 0.00 -24.72
CA ARG A 265 10.46 -0.65 -25.73
C ARG A 265 11.74 -1.13 -25.05
N THR A 266 12.48 -2.04 -25.69
CA THR A 266 13.68 -2.67 -25.14
C THR A 266 14.75 -1.68 -24.65
N ARG A 267 14.83 -0.49 -25.26
CA ARG A 267 15.86 0.53 -24.96
C ARG A 267 15.28 1.88 -24.51
N GLY A 268 14.00 1.94 -24.19
CA GLY A 268 13.36 3.22 -23.86
C GLY A 268 11.85 3.16 -23.83
N ILE A 269 11.24 4.34 -23.76
CA ILE A 269 9.79 4.53 -23.75
C ILE A 269 9.41 5.47 -24.89
N ARG A 270 8.44 5.06 -25.70
CA ARG A 270 7.80 5.95 -26.68
C ARG A 270 6.50 6.48 -26.10
N LEU A 271 6.29 7.78 -26.21
CA LEU A 271 5.18 8.49 -25.60
C LEU A 271 4.43 9.28 -26.66
N ARG A 272 3.11 9.25 -26.60
CA ARG A 272 2.25 10.22 -27.28
C ARG A 272 1.57 11.06 -26.23
N ALA A 273 1.82 12.36 -26.24
CA ALA A 273 1.26 13.29 -25.28
C ALA A 273 0.46 14.37 -26.01
N ARG A 274 -0.82 14.52 -25.65
CA ARG A 274 -1.67 15.62 -26.08
C ARG A 274 -1.95 16.54 -24.90
N PRO A 275 -1.31 17.72 -24.82
CA PRO A 275 -1.65 18.73 -23.82
C PRO A 275 -3.13 19.12 -23.94
N LEU A 276 -3.82 19.23 -22.81
CA LEU A 276 -5.17 19.75 -22.73
C LEU A 276 -5.18 21.25 -22.37
N GLU A 277 -4.03 21.77 -21.96
CA GLU A 277 -3.80 23.18 -21.68
C GLU A 277 -2.46 23.64 -22.27
N SER A 278 -2.37 24.93 -22.60
CA SER A 278 -1.15 25.54 -23.13
C SER A 278 -0.20 25.96 -22.00
N ALA A 279 1.10 25.71 -22.17
CA ALA A 279 2.12 26.07 -21.20
C ALA A 279 3.45 26.38 -21.90
N ALA A 280 4.10 27.48 -21.53
CA ALA A 280 5.31 27.97 -22.22
C ALA A 280 6.59 27.19 -21.89
N ASN A 281 6.69 26.66 -20.66
CA ASN A 281 7.89 25.98 -20.17
C ASN A 281 7.50 24.65 -19.55
N VAL A 282 7.46 23.61 -20.38
CA VAL A 282 7.11 22.25 -19.93
C VAL A 282 8.33 21.36 -19.93
N GLU A 283 8.46 20.61 -18.85
CA GLU A 283 9.36 19.48 -18.74
C GLU A 283 8.57 18.19 -18.63
N LEU A 284 9.12 17.13 -19.21
CA LEU A 284 8.57 15.79 -19.15
C LEU A 284 9.39 14.97 -18.17
N ARG A 285 8.71 14.43 -17.16
CA ARG A 285 9.29 13.56 -16.13
C ARG A 285 8.72 12.16 -16.29
N VAL A 286 9.56 11.16 -16.06
CA VAL A 286 9.14 9.75 -16.01
C VAL A 286 9.27 9.29 -14.57
N VAL A 287 8.13 9.06 -13.93
CA VAL A 287 8.02 8.68 -12.51
C VAL A 287 7.81 7.18 -12.39
N LEU A 288 8.61 6.54 -11.56
CA LEU A 288 8.34 5.20 -11.07
C LEU A 288 7.22 5.30 -10.05
N ALA A 289 6.07 4.68 -10.36
CA ALA A 289 4.92 4.69 -9.48
C ALA A 289 5.27 3.94 -8.18
N ASN A 290 5.41 4.69 -7.09
CA ASN A 290 5.52 4.13 -5.73
C ASN A 290 4.16 3.63 -5.21
N GLY A 291 3.07 4.06 -5.84
CA GLY A 291 1.69 3.75 -5.47
C GLY A 291 1.07 4.73 -4.50
N SER A 292 1.76 5.84 -4.17
CA SER A 292 1.18 6.99 -3.48
C SER A 292 0.20 7.72 -4.37
N ASP A 293 -1.00 7.92 -3.84
CA ASP A 293 -2.01 8.79 -4.41
C ASP A 293 -2.13 10.11 -3.62
N GLU A 294 -3.11 10.93 -3.99
CA GLU A 294 -3.37 12.23 -3.38
C GLU A 294 -4.01 12.17 -1.99
N THR A 295 -4.54 11.01 -1.60
CA THR A 295 -5.15 10.75 -0.30
C THR A 295 -4.14 10.25 0.75
N CYS A 296 -2.88 10.04 0.33
CA CYS A 296 -1.78 9.67 1.20
C CYS A 296 -1.26 10.88 2.00
N ASP A 297 -1.43 10.85 3.33
CA ASP A 297 -0.94 11.88 4.25
C ASP A 297 0.61 11.96 4.30
N SER A 298 1.27 10.87 3.92
CA SER A 298 2.72 10.76 3.87
C SER A 298 3.13 10.08 2.57
N PRO A 299 3.11 10.75 1.43
CA PRO A 299 3.51 10.14 0.18
C PRO A 299 5.02 9.85 0.20
N GLU A 300 5.43 8.72 -0.36
CA GLU A 300 6.85 8.50 -0.62
C GLU A 300 7.35 9.51 -1.66
N PRO A 301 8.63 9.93 -1.59
CA PRO A 301 9.19 10.81 -2.60
C PRO A 301 9.15 10.13 -3.97
N ASP A 302 8.74 10.87 -5.00
CA ASP A 302 8.74 10.39 -6.38
C ASP A 302 10.16 9.95 -6.78
N VAL A 303 10.26 8.74 -7.34
CA VAL A 303 11.50 8.23 -7.91
C VAL A 303 11.43 8.41 -9.42
N TYR A 304 12.34 9.18 -9.98
CA TYR A 304 12.36 9.47 -11.42
C TYR A 304 13.28 8.50 -12.15
N LEU A 305 12.86 8.02 -13.32
CA LEU A 305 13.73 7.23 -14.20
C LEU A 305 14.88 8.10 -14.72
N GLU A 306 16.04 7.47 -14.86
CA GLU A 306 17.17 8.08 -15.57
C GLU A 306 16.87 8.08 -17.07
N ILE A 307 17.02 9.25 -17.68
CA ILE A 307 16.84 9.46 -19.10
C ILE A 307 18.23 9.60 -19.72
N GLY A 308 18.60 8.65 -20.56
CA GLY A 308 19.82 8.71 -21.36
C GLY A 308 19.80 9.86 -22.36
N GLU A 309 20.94 10.10 -22.98
CA GLU A 309 21.05 11.05 -24.08
C GLU A 309 20.40 10.50 -25.36
N GLY A 310 19.95 11.40 -26.25
CA GLY A 310 19.28 11.05 -27.50
C GLY A 310 17.75 11.03 -27.43
N ALA A 311 17.16 11.68 -26.41
CA ALA A 311 15.71 11.89 -26.39
C ALA A 311 15.27 12.79 -27.55
N THR A 312 14.12 12.48 -28.16
CA THR A 312 13.56 13.24 -29.27
C THR A 312 12.08 13.55 -29.09
N ILE A 313 11.63 14.65 -29.69
CA ILE A 313 10.24 15.09 -29.80
C ILE A 313 9.95 15.31 -31.28
N SER A 314 8.97 14.59 -31.83
CA SER A 314 8.60 14.63 -33.25
C SER A 314 9.81 14.45 -34.18
N GLY A 315 10.75 13.59 -33.78
CA GLY A 315 11.99 13.31 -34.51
C GLY A 315 13.13 14.31 -34.31
N GLN A 316 12.91 15.41 -33.60
CA GLN A 316 13.95 16.41 -33.29
C GLN A 316 14.53 16.19 -31.89
N ALA A 317 15.82 16.53 -31.68
CA ALA A 317 16.43 16.45 -30.36
C ALA A 317 15.69 17.35 -29.34
N VAL A 318 15.55 16.87 -28.11
CA VAL A 318 14.97 17.67 -27.02
C VAL A 318 15.78 18.94 -26.77
N LYS A 319 15.13 20.00 -26.26
CA LYS A 319 15.79 21.28 -26.00
C LYS A 319 16.87 21.21 -24.91
N GLY A 320 16.79 20.20 -24.06
CA GLY A 320 17.77 19.96 -23.01
C GLY A 320 17.28 18.96 -21.99
N TYR A 321 18.12 18.68 -21.01
CA TYR A 321 17.86 17.76 -19.91
C TYR A 321 17.87 18.50 -18.58
N VAL A 322 17.11 18.00 -17.62
CA VAL A 322 17.14 18.46 -16.24
C VAL A 322 17.74 17.36 -15.38
N ALA A 323 18.92 17.62 -14.85
CA ALA A 323 19.64 16.69 -13.99
C ALA A 323 19.24 16.85 -12.51
N ASP A 324 19.31 15.74 -11.77
CA ASP A 324 19.21 15.75 -10.31
C ASP A 324 20.52 16.21 -9.64
N LYS A 325 20.57 16.14 -8.31
CA LYS A 325 21.74 16.55 -7.50
C LYS A 325 23.02 15.76 -7.80
N ASN A 326 22.87 14.56 -8.36
CA ASN A 326 23.97 13.66 -8.69
C ASN A 326 24.40 13.80 -10.16
N GLY A 327 23.79 14.72 -10.91
CA GLY A 327 24.06 14.90 -12.34
C GLY A 327 23.31 13.93 -13.24
N THR A 328 22.41 13.10 -12.69
CA THR A 328 21.63 12.15 -13.48
C THR A 328 20.44 12.85 -14.12
N ASN A 329 20.28 12.72 -15.43
CA ASN A 329 19.15 13.28 -16.17
C ASN A 329 17.84 12.62 -15.74
N ARG A 330 16.89 13.40 -15.20
CA ARG A 330 15.58 12.91 -14.72
C ARG A 330 14.38 13.47 -15.47
N ALA A 331 14.58 14.53 -16.24
CA ALA A 331 13.54 15.13 -17.07
C ALA A 331 14.12 15.64 -18.40
N VAL A 332 13.26 15.79 -19.40
CA VAL A 332 13.59 16.47 -20.67
C VAL A 332 12.78 17.76 -20.81
N LEU A 333 13.43 18.80 -21.33
CA LEU A 333 12.79 20.08 -21.62
C LEU A 333 12.10 19.99 -22.97
N LEU A 334 10.77 20.13 -22.97
CA LEU A 334 9.96 20.16 -24.18
C LEU A 334 9.90 21.58 -24.76
N GLY A 335 9.89 22.59 -23.89
CA GLY A 335 9.59 23.98 -24.27
C GLY A 335 8.09 24.27 -24.25
N PRO A 336 7.58 25.16 -25.13
CA PRO A 336 6.17 25.51 -25.14
C PRO A 336 5.34 24.37 -25.73
N VAL A 337 4.21 24.10 -25.09
CA VAL A 337 3.18 23.17 -25.56
C VAL A 337 1.85 23.91 -25.66
N SER A 338 1.00 23.52 -26.60
CA SER A 338 -0.29 24.18 -26.85
C SER A 338 -1.42 23.16 -26.80
N ALA A 339 -2.54 23.53 -26.16
CA ALA A 339 -3.77 22.74 -26.16
C ALA A 339 -4.36 22.56 -27.57
N GLY A 340 -4.16 23.56 -28.44
CA GLY A 340 -4.55 23.52 -29.85
C GLY A 340 -3.51 22.87 -30.77
N GLY A 341 -2.37 22.42 -30.23
CA GLY A 341 -1.34 21.73 -30.99
C GLY A 341 -1.68 20.27 -31.27
N GLY A 342 -0.94 19.68 -32.22
CA GLY A 342 -0.98 18.24 -32.47
C GLY A 342 -0.40 17.42 -31.31
N GLU A 343 -0.52 16.10 -31.40
CA GLU A 343 0.13 15.19 -30.43
C GLU A 343 1.66 15.29 -30.51
N LEU A 344 2.31 15.32 -29.35
CA LEU A 344 3.75 15.23 -29.23
C LEU A 344 4.16 13.75 -29.23
N ASP A 345 4.98 13.34 -30.19
CA ASP A 345 5.57 12.00 -30.25
C ASP A 345 6.98 12.05 -29.66
N ILE A 346 7.18 11.45 -28.50
CA ILE A 346 8.40 11.61 -27.70
C ILE A 346 9.08 10.25 -27.54
N TRP A 347 10.37 10.20 -27.87
CA TRP A 347 11.23 9.06 -27.56
C TRP A 347 12.12 9.39 -26.38
N LEU A 348 12.07 8.53 -25.36
CA LEU A 348 12.94 8.62 -24.18
C LEU A 348 13.83 7.38 -24.11
N PRO A 349 15.15 7.50 -24.32
CA PRO A 349 16.08 6.43 -24.03
C PRO A 349 16.20 6.30 -22.51
N CYS A 350 15.75 5.19 -21.96
CA CYS A 350 15.84 4.89 -20.54
C CYS A 350 15.86 3.37 -20.39
N ARG A 351 16.41 2.86 -19.28
CA ARG A 351 16.31 1.43 -18.97
C ARG A 351 14.95 1.19 -18.28
N PRO A 352 13.94 0.63 -18.96
CA PRO A 352 12.69 0.32 -18.29
C PRO A 352 12.98 -0.75 -17.23
N THR A 353 12.73 -0.44 -15.96
CA THR A 353 12.71 -1.45 -14.91
C THR A 353 11.52 -2.37 -15.18
N ALA A 354 11.78 -3.67 -15.33
CA ALA A 354 10.78 -4.64 -15.79
C ALA A 354 9.58 -4.81 -14.82
N ALA A 355 9.71 -4.37 -13.56
CA ALA A 355 8.76 -4.71 -12.49
C ALA A 355 7.97 -3.52 -11.91
N VAL A 356 8.19 -2.29 -12.37
CA VAL A 356 7.57 -1.10 -11.76
C VAL A 356 6.68 -0.39 -12.77
N ASP A 357 5.48 0.01 -12.35
CA ASP A 357 4.60 0.86 -13.14
C ASP A 357 5.24 2.24 -13.34
N VAL A 358 5.09 2.78 -14.54
CA VAL A 358 5.72 4.04 -14.93
C VAL A 358 4.60 5.03 -15.23
N ARG A 359 4.62 6.17 -14.55
CA ARG A 359 3.74 7.30 -14.79
C ARG A 359 4.53 8.39 -15.50
N VAL A 360 3.91 9.03 -16.48
CA VAL A 360 4.53 10.10 -17.25
C VAL A 360 3.86 11.40 -16.89
N GLU A 361 4.66 12.42 -16.59
CA GLU A 361 4.15 13.70 -16.10
C GLU A 361 4.70 14.84 -16.94
N LEU A 362 3.80 15.70 -17.41
CA LEU A 362 4.14 17.01 -17.92
C LEU A 362 4.03 18.01 -16.79
N VAL A 363 5.10 18.76 -16.54
CA VAL A 363 5.19 19.68 -15.40
C VAL A 363 5.52 21.07 -15.92
N ARG A 364 4.72 22.07 -15.53
CA ARG A 364 5.05 23.48 -15.74
C ARG A 364 6.24 23.83 -14.87
N ARG A 365 7.32 24.29 -15.49
CA ARG A 365 8.44 24.86 -14.76
C ARG A 365 8.04 26.26 -14.31
N GLY A 366 8.07 26.50 -13.00
CA GLY A 366 7.96 27.87 -12.48
C GLY A 366 9.03 28.73 -13.14
N VAL A 367 8.63 29.87 -13.71
CA VAL A 367 9.57 30.92 -14.06
C VAL A 367 10.20 31.33 -12.74
N GLU A 368 11.53 31.25 -12.62
CA GLU A 368 12.20 31.87 -11.47
C GLU A 368 11.82 33.36 -11.47
N PRO A 369 11.39 33.94 -10.33
CA PRO A 369 11.30 35.39 -10.22
C PRO A 369 12.65 36.05 -10.44
#